data_AF-A0A1E1WIV8-F1
#
_entry.id   AF-A0A1E1WIV8-F1
#
_cell.length_a   1.000
_cell.length_b   1.000
_cell.length_c   1.000
_cell.angle_alpha   90.00
_cell.angle_beta   90.00
_cell.angle_gamma   90.00
#
_symmetry.space_group_name_H-M   'P 1'
#
loop_
_entity.id
_entity.type
_entity.pdbx_description
1 polymer ?
#
loop_
_entity_poly.entity_id
_entity_poly.type
_entity_poly.pdbx_seq_one_letter_code
_entity_poly.pdbx_strand_id
1 'polypeptide(L)'
;MGNWELILLAILGLAVAQGPEKRRTGNICHVDMDCPDNAFCRQSSYCVCKDGFVYATVNSTHKGCLKEAKIGEECVQHIQCHSTMGVHSECAGGICACTATAHLEDDRCYETAVIGERCVVDQNCYLGEQTSERQAFCVRGYCTCQLQFSPRDNGTRCVRDATLGEACEDQLQCAGPGLECRGTCHCRDNWVAHNESNACVESVKALGDPCEYDVQCDAFAGSSDARAPGMSLCLAGVCTCAYNARAAGNPQRCWPRKRPGELCSRDEECVSEEDEPGYCLNGRCTCKTCSPDARDFGGASTLSRPPVIVAAILSAVAILRH
;
A
#
# COMPACT_ATOMS: atom_id res chain seq x y z
N MET A 1 37.37 66.62 -29.26
CA MET A 1 38.62 66.78 -28.49
C MET A 1 38.70 65.64 -27.48
N GLY A 2 39.73 64.78 -27.56
CA GLY A 2 40.08 63.69 -26.62
C GLY A 2 39.21 62.43 -26.75
N ASN A 3 39.58 61.32 -27.40
CA ASN A 3 40.77 60.45 -27.28
C ASN A 3 41.03 59.93 -25.85
N TRP A 4 40.67 58.67 -25.56
CA TRP A 4 41.64 57.63 -25.19
C TRP A 4 41.04 56.22 -25.30
N GLU A 5 41.73 55.40 -26.07
CA GLU A 5 41.61 53.96 -26.25
C GLU A 5 41.72 53.13 -24.97
N LEU A 6 41.02 51.99 -24.93
CA LEU A 6 41.43 50.79 -24.22
C LEU A 6 41.01 49.57 -25.06
N ILE A 7 41.96 49.07 -25.85
CA ILE A 7 41.86 47.84 -26.64
C ILE A 7 42.02 46.67 -25.67
N LEU A 8 40.93 45.95 -25.39
CA LEU A 8 40.97 44.61 -24.78
C LEU A 8 40.73 43.59 -25.90
N LEU A 9 41.83 42.99 -26.36
CA LEU A 9 41.81 41.83 -27.25
C LEU A 9 41.26 40.62 -26.48
N ALA A 10 39.96 40.37 -26.61
CA ALA A 10 39.35 39.11 -26.22
C ALA A 10 39.67 38.07 -27.29
N ILE A 11 40.75 37.31 -27.08
CA ILE A 11 41.03 36.08 -27.84
C ILE A 11 39.99 35.05 -27.42
N LEU A 12 38.87 35.01 -28.14
CA LEU A 12 37.92 33.91 -28.11
C LEU A 12 38.54 32.72 -28.85
N GLY A 13 39.38 31.98 -28.13
CA GLY A 13 39.75 30.63 -28.51
C GLY A 13 38.50 29.75 -28.43
N LEU A 14 37.94 29.37 -29.58
CA LEU A 14 37.01 28.27 -29.72
C LEU A 14 37.73 26.97 -29.31
N ALA A 15 37.75 26.68 -28.01
CA ALA A 15 38.04 25.36 -27.53
C ALA A 15 36.86 24.46 -27.89
N VAL A 16 36.93 23.86 -29.08
CA VAL A 16 36.09 22.70 -29.41
C VAL A 16 36.53 21.60 -28.46
N ALA A 17 35.78 21.41 -27.38
CA ALA A 17 35.92 20.26 -26.50
C ALA A 17 35.57 19.01 -27.31
N GLN A 18 36.56 18.41 -27.97
CA GLN A 18 36.43 17.10 -28.56
C GLN A 18 36.43 16.11 -27.40
N GLY A 19 35.25 15.54 -27.12
CA GLY A 19 35.13 14.44 -26.18
C GLY A 19 36.07 13.26 -26.54
N PRO A 20 36.30 12.33 -25.61
CA PRO A 20 37.27 11.25 -25.79
C PRO A 20 36.96 10.44 -27.06
N GLU A 21 37.94 10.36 -27.96
CA GLU A 21 37.79 9.73 -29.27
C GLU A 21 37.83 8.20 -29.14
N LYS A 22 36.66 7.56 -29.18
CA LYS A 22 36.47 6.12 -28.89
C LYS A 22 36.89 5.16 -30.04
N ARG A 23 37.41 5.65 -31.17
CA ARG A 23 37.57 4.86 -32.42
C ARG A 23 38.97 4.90 -33.07
N ARG A 24 40.05 5.06 -32.29
CA ARG A 24 41.43 5.07 -32.80
C ARG A 24 41.95 3.64 -33.05
N THR A 25 42.50 3.37 -34.23
CA THR A 25 43.04 2.03 -34.60
C THR A 25 44.49 1.81 -34.15
N GLY A 26 45.19 2.87 -33.77
CA GLY A 26 46.58 2.84 -33.32
C GLY A 26 47.62 2.84 -34.44
N ASN A 27 47.21 2.73 -35.71
CA ASN A 27 48.11 2.84 -36.87
C ASN A 27 48.46 4.29 -37.15
N ILE A 28 49.73 4.56 -37.50
CA ILE A 28 50.18 5.87 -37.98
C ILE A 28 49.89 5.97 -39.48
N CYS A 29 49.41 7.12 -39.94
CA CYS A 29 49.07 7.38 -41.34
C CYS A 29 49.45 8.81 -41.71
N HIS A 30 49.64 9.08 -43.00
CA HIS A 30 49.81 10.43 -43.53
C HIS A 30 48.62 10.84 -44.41
N VAL A 31 48.04 9.88 -45.13
CA VAL A 31 46.85 10.04 -45.99
C VAL A 31 45.85 8.92 -45.76
N ASP A 32 44.60 9.13 -46.17
CA ASP A 32 43.50 8.16 -45.97
C ASP A 32 43.79 6.78 -46.57
N MET A 33 44.57 6.72 -47.66
CA MET A 33 44.94 5.47 -48.33
C MET A 33 45.90 4.60 -47.51
N ASP A 34 46.53 5.15 -46.47
CA ASP A 34 47.38 4.38 -45.54
C ASP A 34 46.53 3.61 -44.51
N CYS A 35 45.23 3.90 -44.44
CA CYS A 35 44.31 3.32 -43.49
C CYS A 35 43.56 2.10 -44.05
N PRO A 36 43.11 1.17 -43.19
CA PRO A 36 42.29 0.04 -43.63
C PRO A 36 40.94 0.52 -44.20
N ASP A 37 40.26 -0.38 -44.91
CA ASP A 37 38.93 -0.10 -45.45
C ASP A 37 37.98 0.42 -44.36
N ASN A 38 37.16 1.39 -44.77
CA ASN A 38 36.22 2.09 -43.89
C ASN A 38 36.87 2.89 -42.75
N ALA A 39 38.13 3.31 -42.91
CA ALA A 39 38.79 4.30 -42.07
C ALA A 39 39.21 5.55 -42.88
N PHE A 40 39.61 6.60 -42.16
CA PHE A 40 40.28 7.78 -42.72
C PHE A 40 41.43 8.21 -41.80
N CYS A 41 42.37 8.98 -42.33
CA CYS A 41 43.55 9.44 -41.62
C CYS A 41 43.29 10.78 -40.94
N ARG A 42 43.29 10.79 -39.61
CA ARG A 42 43.05 12.00 -38.84
C ARG A 42 44.37 12.75 -38.60
N GLN A 43 44.38 14.02 -39.00
CA GLN A 43 45.50 14.95 -38.78
C GLN A 43 46.86 14.40 -39.26
N SER A 44 46.86 13.58 -40.31
CA SER A 44 48.08 12.91 -40.82
C SER A 44 48.89 12.23 -39.71
N SER A 45 48.18 11.59 -38.77
CA SER A 45 48.80 11.03 -37.56
C SER A 45 48.27 9.65 -37.18
N TYR A 46 46.96 9.40 -37.25
CA TYR A 46 46.40 8.08 -36.96
C TYR A 46 45.09 7.79 -37.68
N CYS A 47 44.85 6.51 -37.94
CA CYS A 47 43.62 6.05 -38.58
C CYS A 47 42.45 5.97 -37.60
N VAL A 48 41.26 6.35 -38.08
CA VAL A 48 39.99 6.35 -37.35
C VAL A 48 38.93 5.69 -38.22
N CYS A 49 38.14 4.78 -37.63
CA CYS A 49 37.02 4.17 -38.35
C CYS A 49 35.93 5.20 -38.67
N LYS A 50 35.32 5.10 -39.86
CA LYS A 50 34.18 5.92 -40.27
C LYS A 50 32.97 5.66 -39.38
N ASP A 51 31.99 6.56 -39.43
CA ASP A 51 30.73 6.37 -38.70
C ASP A 51 30.00 5.11 -39.16
N GLY A 52 29.45 4.36 -38.20
CA GLY A 52 28.87 3.04 -38.44
C GLY A 52 29.90 1.90 -38.47
N PHE A 53 31.17 2.15 -38.11
CA PHE A 53 32.21 1.12 -38.06
C PHE A 53 33.00 1.13 -36.75
N VAL A 54 33.41 -0.07 -36.34
CA VAL A 54 34.19 -0.34 -35.13
C VAL A 54 35.53 -0.97 -35.48
N TYR A 55 36.55 -0.59 -34.75
CA TYR A 55 37.86 -1.19 -34.89
C TYR A 55 37.87 -2.60 -34.31
N ALA A 56 38.35 -3.56 -35.10
CA ALA A 56 38.45 -4.96 -34.71
C ALA A 56 39.71 -5.61 -35.29
N THR A 57 40.29 -6.54 -34.54
CA THR A 57 41.33 -7.44 -35.02
C THR A 57 40.68 -8.59 -35.79
N VAL A 58 40.67 -8.51 -37.12
CA VAL A 58 40.07 -9.50 -38.01
C VAL A 58 40.91 -10.78 -38.08
N ASN A 59 42.24 -10.63 -37.99
CA ASN A 59 43.21 -11.74 -37.86
C ASN A 59 44.41 -11.27 -37.02
N SER A 60 45.33 -12.17 -36.67
CA SER A 60 46.56 -11.89 -35.88
C SER A 60 47.41 -10.75 -36.45
N THR A 61 47.34 -10.51 -37.76
CA THR A 61 48.08 -9.44 -38.46
C THR A 61 47.20 -8.40 -39.11
N HIS A 62 45.88 -8.62 -39.21
CA HIS A 62 44.97 -7.76 -39.95
C HIS A 62 43.99 -7.07 -39.00
N LYS A 63 44.15 -5.75 -38.91
CA LYS A 63 43.30 -4.85 -38.14
C LYS A 63 42.43 -4.07 -39.11
N GLY A 64 41.13 -4.05 -38.88
CA GLY A 64 40.17 -3.44 -39.81
C GLY A 64 39.03 -2.74 -39.08
N CYS A 65 38.20 -2.05 -39.86
CA CYS A 65 36.98 -1.44 -39.38
C CYS A 65 35.79 -2.31 -39.85
N LEU A 66 35.15 -2.99 -38.90
CA LEU A 66 33.96 -3.80 -39.14
C LEU A 66 32.71 -2.96 -38.98
N LYS A 67 31.65 -3.25 -39.74
CA LYS A 67 30.38 -2.54 -39.64
C LYS A 67 29.76 -2.79 -38.26
N GLU A 68 29.28 -1.74 -37.61
CA GLU A 68 28.43 -1.82 -36.42
C GLU A 68 27.16 -2.61 -36.75
N ALA A 69 26.72 -3.45 -35.82
CA ALA A 69 25.59 -4.34 -36.02
C ALA A 69 24.58 -4.16 -34.89
N LYS A 70 23.28 -4.17 -35.21
CA LYS A 70 22.16 -4.12 -34.25
C LYS A 70 21.62 -5.51 -33.97
N ILE A 71 20.62 -5.61 -33.09
CA ILE A 71 19.93 -6.86 -32.77
C ILE A 71 19.47 -7.56 -34.06
N GLY A 72 19.78 -8.85 -34.21
CA GLY A 72 19.38 -9.61 -35.40
C GLY A 72 20.23 -9.37 -36.65
N GLU A 73 21.18 -8.43 -36.63
CA GLU A 73 22.08 -8.19 -37.76
C GLU A 73 23.31 -9.12 -37.72
N GLU A 74 23.88 -9.36 -38.91
CA GLU A 74 25.06 -10.20 -39.07
C GLU A 74 26.30 -9.60 -38.40
N CYS A 75 27.06 -10.47 -37.74
CA CYS A 75 28.29 -10.11 -37.06
C CYS A 75 29.33 -11.23 -37.19
N VAL A 76 30.59 -10.84 -37.00
CA VAL A 76 31.74 -11.75 -36.93
C VAL A 76 32.32 -11.73 -35.51
N GLN A 77 32.25 -10.59 -34.82
CA GLN A 77 32.82 -10.40 -33.48
C GLN A 77 31.87 -9.62 -32.57
N HIS A 78 31.94 -9.89 -31.26
CA HIS A 78 31.13 -9.24 -30.23
C HIS A 78 31.22 -7.70 -30.26
N ILE A 79 32.39 -7.14 -30.63
CA ILE A 79 32.61 -5.68 -30.67
C ILE A 79 31.65 -4.94 -31.62
N GLN A 80 31.16 -5.60 -32.68
CA GLN A 80 30.19 -5.01 -33.60
C GLN A 80 28.83 -4.76 -32.91
N CYS A 81 28.42 -5.68 -32.05
CA CYS A 81 27.21 -5.58 -31.24
C CYS A 81 27.42 -4.63 -30.04
N HIS A 82 28.58 -4.70 -29.38
CA HIS A 82 28.88 -3.89 -28.20
C HIS A 82 28.78 -2.38 -28.45
N SER A 83 29.11 -1.93 -29.66
CA SER A 83 29.13 -0.50 -29.99
C SER A 83 27.74 0.14 -30.00
N THR A 84 26.73 -0.61 -30.45
CA THR A 84 25.35 -0.15 -30.62
C THR A 84 24.47 -0.58 -29.45
N MET A 85 24.62 -1.83 -29.00
CA MET A 85 23.73 -2.48 -28.04
C MET A 85 24.31 -2.50 -26.62
N GLY A 86 25.60 -2.19 -26.44
CA GLY A 86 26.28 -2.22 -25.14
C GLY A 86 26.95 -3.56 -24.83
N VAL A 87 27.68 -3.60 -23.71
CA VAL A 87 28.60 -4.70 -23.35
C VAL A 87 27.92 -6.03 -23.04
N HIS A 88 26.60 -6.04 -22.84
CA HIS A 88 25.81 -7.25 -22.58
C HIS A 88 25.20 -7.84 -23.87
N SER A 89 25.71 -7.44 -25.03
CA SER A 89 25.38 -8.05 -26.32
C SER A 89 26.49 -9.00 -26.76
N GLU A 90 26.17 -9.99 -27.57
CA GLU A 90 27.14 -10.93 -28.10
C GLU A 90 26.85 -11.31 -29.55
N CYS A 91 27.90 -11.70 -30.27
CA CYS A 91 27.77 -12.27 -31.61
C CYS A 91 27.59 -13.79 -31.49
N ALA A 92 26.33 -14.24 -31.42
CA ALA A 92 25.99 -15.64 -31.25
C ALA A 92 25.42 -16.21 -32.56
N GLY A 93 26.05 -17.27 -33.08
CA GLY A 93 25.61 -17.88 -34.35
C GLY A 93 25.73 -16.96 -35.57
N GLY A 94 26.64 -15.97 -35.52
CA GLY A 94 26.83 -14.98 -36.59
C GLY A 94 25.83 -13.84 -36.58
N ILE A 95 25.01 -13.72 -35.53
CA ILE A 95 24.00 -12.68 -35.37
C ILE A 95 24.16 -12.01 -34.00
N CYS A 96 23.93 -10.69 -33.93
CA CYS A 96 23.94 -9.98 -32.66
C CYS A 96 22.70 -10.32 -31.82
N ALA A 97 22.92 -10.75 -30.58
CA ALA A 97 21.91 -11.06 -29.58
C ALA A 97 22.31 -10.49 -28.21
N CYS A 98 21.40 -10.46 -27.23
CA CYS A 98 21.78 -10.22 -25.84
C CYS A 98 22.33 -11.51 -25.21
N THR A 99 23.27 -11.39 -24.29
CA THR A 99 23.78 -12.53 -23.51
C THR A 99 22.66 -13.18 -22.69
N ALA A 100 22.81 -14.44 -22.28
CA ALA A 100 21.79 -15.16 -21.52
C ALA A 100 21.35 -14.48 -20.20
N THR A 101 22.20 -13.64 -19.59
CA THR A 101 21.92 -12.88 -18.36
C THR A 101 21.45 -11.45 -18.63
N ALA A 102 21.06 -11.14 -19.87
CA ALA A 102 20.66 -9.80 -20.28
C ALA A 102 19.39 -9.85 -21.13
N HIS A 103 18.69 -8.73 -21.18
CA HIS A 103 17.48 -8.56 -21.99
C HIS A 103 17.60 -7.31 -22.86
N LEU A 104 16.79 -7.27 -23.91
CA LEU A 104 16.73 -6.16 -24.85
C LEU A 104 15.70 -5.14 -24.38
N GLU A 105 16.11 -3.89 -24.24
CA GLU A 105 15.23 -2.76 -23.99
C GLU A 105 15.78 -1.50 -24.67
N ASP A 106 14.94 -0.66 -25.26
CA ASP A 106 15.36 0.57 -25.97
C ASP A 106 16.54 0.36 -26.95
N ASP A 107 16.50 -0.71 -27.76
CA ASP A 107 17.55 -1.12 -28.71
C ASP A 107 18.92 -1.50 -28.09
N ARG A 108 19.00 -1.70 -26.77
CA ARG A 108 20.23 -2.06 -26.06
C ARG A 108 20.04 -3.25 -25.13
N CYS A 109 21.13 -3.96 -24.86
CA CYS A 109 21.13 -5.06 -23.91
C CYS A 109 21.53 -4.56 -22.53
N TYR A 110 20.66 -4.80 -21.55
CA TYR A 110 20.91 -4.52 -20.14
C TYR A 110 21.03 -5.83 -19.37
N GLU A 111 21.97 -5.88 -18.43
CA GLU A 111 22.01 -6.98 -17.45
C GLU A 111 20.67 -7.06 -16.72
N THR A 112 20.09 -8.26 -16.72
CA THR A 112 18.81 -8.54 -16.08
C THR A 112 19.01 -8.63 -14.57
N ALA A 113 18.28 -7.80 -13.85
CA ALA A 113 18.21 -7.79 -12.39
C ALA A 113 16.74 -7.87 -11.95
N VAL A 114 16.44 -8.72 -10.97
CA VAL A 114 15.11 -8.80 -10.35
C VAL A 114 15.03 -7.97 -9.06
N ILE A 115 13.86 -7.86 -8.44
CA ILE A 115 13.69 -7.05 -7.23
C ILE A 115 14.65 -7.50 -6.12
N GLY A 116 15.34 -6.55 -5.50
CA GLY A 116 16.36 -6.78 -4.48
C GLY A 116 17.77 -7.01 -5.03
N GLU A 117 17.93 -7.21 -6.34
CA GLU A 117 19.25 -7.30 -6.98
C GLU A 117 19.82 -5.92 -7.29
N ARG A 118 21.14 -5.88 -7.53
CA ARG A 118 21.84 -4.64 -7.82
C ARG A 118 21.52 -4.16 -9.23
N CYS A 119 21.41 -2.85 -9.38
CA CYS A 119 21.16 -2.19 -10.66
C CYS A 119 21.98 -0.91 -10.75
N VAL A 120 22.16 -0.43 -11.98
CA VAL A 120 22.81 0.87 -12.27
C VAL A 120 21.79 1.85 -12.84
N VAL A 121 20.87 1.34 -13.66
CA VAL A 121 19.79 2.10 -14.30
C VAL A 121 18.49 1.32 -14.19
N ASP A 122 17.36 2.02 -14.38
CA ASP A 122 16.04 1.39 -14.29
C ASP A 122 15.89 0.22 -15.27
N GLN A 123 16.55 0.28 -16.44
CA GLN A 123 16.49 -0.77 -17.48
C GLN A 123 17.13 -2.08 -17.02
N ASN A 124 17.92 -2.09 -15.95
CA ASN A 124 18.36 -3.38 -15.40
C ASN A 124 17.19 -4.16 -14.77
N CYS A 125 16.18 -3.46 -14.25
CA CYS A 125 15.12 -4.04 -13.45
C CYS A 125 14.02 -4.65 -14.32
N TYR A 126 14.17 -5.93 -14.65
CA TYR A 126 13.32 -6.63 -15.62
C TYR A 126 12.66 -7.86 -15.01
N LEU A 127 11.33 -7.90 -15.06
CA LEU A 127 10.49 -8.92 -14.43
C LEU A 127 9.92 -9.95 -15.43
N GLY A 128 10.44 -10.01 -16.65
CA GLY A 128 10.03 -11.02 -17.64
C GLY A 128 8.74 -10.69 -18.41
N GLU A 129 7.87 -9.83 -17.87
CA GLU A 129 6.59 -9.50 -18.49
C GLU A 129 6.62 -8.08 -19.08
N GLN A 130 6.50 -7.99 -20.41
CA GLN A 130 6.32 -6.73 -21.14
C GLN A 130 4.89 -6.23 -20.95
N THR A 131 4.54 -5.82 -19.74
CA THR A 131 3.39 -4.95 -19.55
C THR A 131 3.70 -3.57 -20.10
N SER A 132 2.69 -2.80 -20.50
CA SER A 132 2.90 -1.47 -21.10
C SER A 132 3.55 -0.46 -20.17
N GLU A 133 3.63 -0.77 -18.87
CA GLU A 133 4.18 0.11 -17.84
C GLU A 133 5.23 -0.63 -17.02
N ARG A 134 6.40 0.01 -16.82
CA ARG A 134 7.47 -0.56 -16.01
C ARG A 134 7.06 -0.57 -14.53
N GLN A 135 7.09 -1.75 -13.92
CA GLN A 135 6.70 -1.97 -12.52
C GLN A 135 7.89 -1.98 -11.55
N ALA A 136 9.13 -1.98 -12.05
CA ALA A 136 10.35 -2.07 -11.26
C ALA A 136 11.35 -0.97 -11.65
N PHE A 137 11.95 -0.32 -10.65
CA PHE A 137 12.86 0.81 -10.84
C PHE A 137 14.14 0.61 -10.03
N CYS A 138 15.22 1.22 -10.49
CA CYS A 138 16.51 1.18 -9.82
C CYS A 138 16.59 2.29 -8.77
N VAL A 139 16.29 1.93 -7.53
CA VAL A 139 16.28 2.88 -6.41
C VAL A 139 17.45 2.58 -5.49
N ARG A 140 18.35 3.57 -5.35
CA ARG A 140 19.55 3.47 -4.49
C ARG A 140 20.45 2.26 -4.85
N GLY A 141 20.50 1.91 -6.13
CA GLY A 141 21.34 0.82 -6.65
C GLY A 141 20.74 -0.58 -6.50
N TYR A 142 19.47 -0.69 -6.12
CA TYR A 142 18.74 -1.94 -6.05
C TYR A 142 17.41 -1.84 -6.78
N CYS A 143 16.99 -2.92 -7.44
CA CYS A 143 15.68 -2.96 -8.07
C CYS A 143 14.60 -3.02 -7.00
N THR A 144 13.59 -2.15 -7.12
CA THR A 144 12.45 -2.07 -6.22
C THR A 144 11.16 -1.95 -7.01
N CYS A 145 10.07 -2.51 -6.50
CA CYS A 145 8.76 -2.31 -7.09
C CYS A 145 8.36 -0.83 -7.07
N GLN A 146 7.49 -0.45 -8.00
CA GLN A 146 6.80 0.83 -8.00
C GLN A 146 6.09 1.06 -6.66
N LEU A 147 5.84 2.33 -6.32
CA LEU A 147 5.05 2.70 -5.15
C LEU A 147 3.70 1.96 -5.16
N GLN A 148 3.27 1.46 -3.99
CA GLN A 148 2.04 0.66 -3.81
C GLN A 148 2.09 -0.74 -4.44
N PHE A 149 3.28 -1.25 -4.75
CA PHE A 149 3.48 -2.63 -5.16
C PHE A 149 4.52 -3.29 -4.26
N SER A 150 4.27 -4.53 -3.91
CA SER A 150 5.15 -5.35 -3.11
C SER A 150 5.74 -6.51 -3.93
N PRO A 151 7.00 -6.89 -3.67
CA PRO A 151 7.67 -7.94 -4.41
C PRO A 151 7.13 -9.33 -4.05
N ARG A 152 7.15 -10.23 -5.03
CA ARG A 152 6.75 -11.62 -4.87
C ARG A 152 7.59 -12.57 -5.69
N ASP A 153 7.39 -13.86 -5.44
CA ASP A 153 8.05 -14.96 -6.14
C ASP A 153 9.56 -14.72 -6.21
N ASN A 154 10.15 -14.44 -5.04
CA ASN A 154 11.55 -14.09 -4.87
C ASN A 154 12.02 -12.91 -5.74
N GLY A 155 11.18 -11.88 -5.87
CA GLY A 155 11.49 -10.64 -6.58
C GLY A 155 11.22 -10.66 -8.08
N THR A 156 10.62 -11.74 -8.61
CA THR A 156 10.34 -11.88 -10.05
C THR A 156 9.04 -11.24 -10.51
N ARG A 157 8.15 -10.84 -9.59
CA ARG A 157 6.96 -10.05 -9.90
C ARG A 157 6.72 -8.96 -8.87
N CYS A 158 6.02 -7.91 -9.28
CA CYS A 158 5.48 -6.88 -8.40
C CYS A 158 3.96 -6.97 -8.39
N VAL A 159 3.35 -7.04 -7.20
CA VAL A 159 1.91 -7.10 -7.06
C VAL A 159 1.40 -5.92 -6.27
N ARG A 160 0.29 -5.36 -6.75
CA ARG A 160 -0.36 -4.22 -6.13
C ARG A 160 -0.73 -4.55 -4.69
N ASP A 161 -0.37 -3.64 -3.81
CA ASP A 161 -0.72 -3.70 -2.40
C ASP A 161 -2.24 -3.65 -2.23
N ALA A 162 -2.74 -4.48 -1.32
CA ALA A 162 -4.13 -4.58 -0.94
C ALA A 162 -4.37 -3.84 0.38
N THR A 163 -5.51 -3.17 0.46
CA THR A 163 -6.00 -2.45 1.64
C THR A 163 -7.11 -3.25 2.32
N LEU A 164 -7.63 -2.75 3.45
CA LEU A 164 -8.65 -3.43 4.22
C LEU A 164 -9.85 -3.84 3.34
N GLY A 165 -10.21 -5.13 3.36
CA GLY A 165 -11.33 -5.70 2.61
C GLY A 165 -11.03 -6.08 1.15
N GLU A 166 -9.86 -5.72 0.61
CA GLU A 166 -9.46 -6.13 -0.73
C GLU A 166 -8.93 -7.57 -0.74
N ALA A 167 -9.01 -8.22 -1.89
CA ALA A 167 -8.50 -9.59 -2.08
C ALA A 167 -6.98 -9.62 -1.94
N CYS A 168 -6.46 -10.70 -1.34
CA CYS A 168 -5.04 -10.89 -1.16
C CYS A 168 -4.64 -12.35 -1.39
N GLU A 169 -3.44 -12.55 -1.95
CA GLU A 169 -2.82 -13.86 -2.15
C GLU A 169 -2.01 -14.30 -0.93
N ASP A 170 -1.34 -13.34 -0.29
CA ASP A 170 -0.45 -13.58 0.84
C ASP A 170 -0.33 -12.35 1.76
N GLN A 171 0.37 -12.57 2.88
CA GLN A 171 0.56 -11.57 3.93
C GLN A 171 1.32 -10.32 3.46
N LEU A 172 2.24 -10.45 2.50
CA LEU A 172 3.02 -9.31 1.99
C LEU A 172 2.17 -8.39 1.10
N GLN A 173 0.93 -8.76 0.75
CA GLN A 173 0.06 -7.93 -0.07
C GLN A 173 -0.67 -6.90 0.75
N CYS A 174 -0.97 -7.23 2.00
CA CYS A 174 -1.62 -6.30 2.90
C CYS A 174 -0.56 -5.33 3.46
N ALA A 175 -0.38 -4.18 2.81
CA ALA A 175 0.73 -3.24 3.09
C ALA A 175 0.56 -2.41 4.37
N GLY A 176 -0.62 -2.42 4.98
CA GLY A 176 -0.95 -1.65 6.18
C GLY A 176 -0.59 -2.36 7.50
N PRO A 177 -0.26 -1.60 8.56
CA PRO A 177 0.00 -2.17 9.88
C PRO A 177 -1.26 -2.86 10.41
N GLY A 178 -1.07 -4.01 11.04
CA GLY A 178 -2.17 -4.78 11.64
C GLY A 178 -3.07 -5.51 10.64
N LEU A 179 -2.81 -5.42 9.34
CA LEU A 179 -3.52 -6.23 8.36
C LEU A 179 -2.96 -7.66 8.32
N GLU A 180 -3.84 -8.62 8.07
CA GLU A 180 -3.56 -10.03 7.89
C GLU A 180 -4.32 -10.56 6.68
N CYS A 181 -3.65 -11.35 5.83
CA CYS A 181 -4.30 -11.94 4.67
C CYS A 181 -5.03 -13.25 5.02
N ARG A 182 -6.35 -13.28 4.78
CA ARG A 182 -7.19 -14.50 4.87
C ARG A 182 -8.08 -14.64 3.64
N GLY A 183 -7.50 -14.49 2.45
CA GLY A 183 -8.19 -14.39 1.15
C GLY A 183 -8.66 -12.96 0.84
N THR A 184 -9.01 -12.21 1.88
CA THR A 184 -9.11 -10.75 1.88
C THR A 184 -8.29 -10.18 3.04
N CYS A 185 -7.81 -8.94 2.94
CA CYS A 185 -7.08 -8.28 4.01
C CYS A 185 -8.02 -7.92 5.16
N HIS A 186 -7.74 -8.41 6.36
CA HIS A 186 -8.49 -8.15 7.59
C HIS A 186 -7.58 -7.63 8.70
N CYS A 187 -8.16 -7.01 9.73
CA CYS A 187 -7.39 -6.71 10.93
C CYS A 187 -7.09 -7.99 11.71
N ARG A 188 -5.83 -8.13 12.13
CA ARG A 188 -5.40 -9.20 13.06
C ARG A 188 -6.00 -9.01 14.45
N ASP A 189 -5.78 -9.98 15.32
CA ASP A 189 -6.25 -9.91 16.70
C ASP A 189 -5.72 -8.67 17.45
N ASN A 190 -6.60 -8.03 18.25
CA ASN A 190 -6.36 -6.75 18.95
C ASN A 190 -6.17 -5.55 18.02
N TRP A 191 -6.67 -5.62 16.78
CA TRP A 191 -6.75 -4.49 15.86
C TRP A 191 -8.19 -4.36 15.37
N VAL A 192 -8.60 -3.12 15.09
CA VAL A 192 -9.95 -2.79 14.63
C VAL A 192 -9.90 -2.01 13.32
N ALA A 193 -10.92 -2.21 12.50
CA ALA A 193 -11.07 -1.59 11.20
C ALA A 193 -11.46 -0.12 11.34
N HIS A 194 -10.66 0.76 10.76
CA HIS A 194 -11.02 2.15 10.52
C HIS A 194 -11.42 2.31 9.05
N ASN A 195 -12.72 2.23 8.79
CA ASN A 195 -13.26 2.18 7.43
C ASN A 195 -13.00 3.46 6.61
N GLU A 196 -12.86 4.63 7.26
CA GLU A 196 -12.61 5.88 6.53
C GLU A 196 -11.20 5.92 5.92
N SER A 197 -10.21 5.32 6.60
CA SER A 197 -8.83 5.26 6.11
C SER A 197 -8.45 3.92 5.47
N ASN A 198 -9.39 2.98 5.35
CA ASN A 198 -9.15 1.59 4.90
C ASN A 198 -7.95 0.92 5.59
N ALA A 199 -7.77 1.20 6.88
CA ALA A 199 -6.64 0.74 7.66
C ALA A 199 -7.08 0.07 8.95
N CYS A 200 -6.17 -0.67 9.57
CA CYS A 200 -6.36 -1.17 10.92
C CYS A 200 -5.64 -0.26 11.90
N VAL A 201 -6.26 -0.05 13.06
CA VAL A 201 -5.67 0.64 14.21
C VAL A 201 -5.66 -0.29 15.41
N GLU A 202 -4.65 -0.16 16.26
CA GLU A 202 -4.50 -1.03 17.43
C GLU A 202 -5.64 -0.77 18.43
N SER A 203 -6.24 -1.85 18.92
CA SER A 203 -7.28 -1.79 19.94
C SER A 203 -6.68 -1.43 21.29
N VAL A 204 -7.42 -0.64 22.05
CA VAL A 204 -7.02 -0.23 23.39
C VAL A 204 -7.25 -1.38 24.39
N LYS A 205 -6.44 -1.44 25.46
CA LYS A 205 -6.45 -2.55 26.43
C LYS A 205 -7.42 -2.33 27.58
N ALA A 206 -7.57 -1.09 28.04
CA ALA A 206 -8.50 -0.72 29.10
C ALA A 206 -9.15 0.65 28.88
N LEU A 207 -10.26 0.93 29.58
CA LEU A 207 -10.79 2.29 29.66
C LEU A 207 -9.76 3.22 30.32
N GLY A 208 -9.65 4.46 29.82
CA GLY A 208 -8.67 5.45 30.27
C GLY A 208 -7.32 5.40 29.53
N ASP A 209 -7.05 4.34 28.78
CA ASP A 209 -5.86 4.25 27.93
C ASP A 209 -5.96 5.22 26.74
N PRO A 210 -4.82 5.62 26.16
CA PRO A 210 -4.77 6.56 25.05
C PRO A 210 -5.36 5.99 23.77
N CYS A 211 -6.05 6.85 23.01
CA CYS A 211 -6.65 6.52 21.73
C CYS A 211 -6.57 7.72 20.77
N GLU A 212 -6.80 7.45 19.49
CA GLU A 212 -6.91 8.44 18.42
C GLU A 212 -8.30 8.43 17.78
N TYR A 213 -8.91 7.25 17.63
CA TYR A 213 -10.21 7.05 16.99
C TYR A 213 -11.18 6.30 17.89
N ASP A 214 -12.48 6.62 17.78
CA ASP A 214 -13.55 5.96 18.56
C ASP A 214 -13.57 4.44 18.40
N VAL A 215 -13.29 3.95 17.17
CA VAL A 215 -13.29 2.51 16.85
C VAL A 215 -12.32 1.71 17.75
N GLN A 216 -11.23 2.33 18.23
CA GLN A 216 -10.27 1.68 19.13
C GLN A 216 -10.87 1.33 20.49
N CYS A 217 -11.95 2.03 20.88
CA CYS A 217 -12.65 1.85 22.14
C CYS A 217 -13.87 0.92 22.00
N ASP A 218 -14.24 0.46 20.81
CA ASP A 218 -15.47 -0.32 20.55
C ASP A 218 -15.54 -1.61 21.38
N ALA A 219 -14.39 -2.21 21.67
CA ALA A 219 -14.28 -3.41 22.51
C ALA A 219 -14.82 -3.23 23.93
N PHE A 220 -14.99 -1.98 24.40
CA PHE A 220 -15.49 -1.65 25.73
C PHE A 220 -17.00 -1.44 25.81
N ALA A 221 -17.74 -1.56 24.69
CA ALA A 221 -19.19 -1.55 24.77
C ALA A 221 -19.68 -2.70 25.69
N GLY A 222 -20.59 -2.38 26.61
CA GLY A 222 -21.17 -3.33 27.56
C GLY A 222 -22.28 -4.19 26.94
N SER A 223 -22.94 -3.69 25.90
CA SER A 223 -24.02 -4.44 25.23
C SER A 223 -23.48 -5.42 24.18
N SER A 224 -24.00 -6.65 24.19
CA SER A 224 -23.78 -7.63 23.13
C SER A 224 -24.65 -7.37 21.89
N ASP A 225 -25.60 -6.44 21.97
CA ASP A 225 -26.34 -6.02 20.78
C ASP A 225 -25.42 -5.22 19.88
N ALA A 226 -24.99 -5.91 18.84
CA ALA A 226 -24.25 -5.38 17.72
C ALA A 226 -24.92 -4.09 17.23
N ARG A 227 -24.16 -2.98 17.30
CA ARG A 227 -24.53 -1.59 16.96
C ARG A 227 -25.12 -0.74 18.09
N ALA A 228 -24.40 -0.64 19.20
CA ALA A 228 -24.36 0.63 19.91
C ALA A 228 -23.01 1.34 19.65
N PRO A 229 -22.75 1.82 18.41
CA PRO A 229 -21.60 2.69 18.18
C PRO A 229 -21.72 3.89 19.13
N GLY A 230 -20.61 4.22 19.77
CA GLY A 230 -20.52 5.40 20.64
C GLY A 230 -21.01 5.23 22.07
N MET A 231 -21.04 4.01 22.62
CA MET A 231 -21.09 3.83 24.09
C MET A 231 -19.71 4.04 24.73
N SER A 232 -18.66 3.71 24.01
CA SER A 232 -17.27 4.04 24.33
C SER A 232 -16.72 4.91 23.20
N LEU A 233 -16.07 6.01 23.56
CA LEU A 233 -15.60 7.04 22.65
C LEU A 233 -14.18 7.46 23.03
N CYS A 234 -13.42 7.90 22.03
CA CYS A 234 -12.13 8.51 22.22
C CYS A 234 -12.30 10.01 22.50
N LEU A 235 -12.46 10.36 23.78
CA LEU A 235 -12.66 11.75 24.20
C LEU A 235 -11.40 12.29 24.84
N ALA A 236 -10.93 13.45 24.37
CA ALA A 236 -9.70 14.08 24.84
C ALA A 236 -8.47 13.14 24.80
N GLY A 237 -8.42 12.24 23.81
CA GLY A 237 -7.31 11.32 23.59
C GLY A 237 -7.28 10.10 24.50
N VAL A 238 -8.36 9.82 25.24
CA VAL A 238 -8.50 8.63 26.10
C VAL A 238 -9.84 7.94 25.90
N CYS A 239 -9.85 6.60 25.98
CA CYS A 239 -11.09 5.84 25.87
C CYS A 239 -11.97 6.06 27.11
N THR A 240 -13.16 6.63 26.91
CA THR A 240 -14.11 6.92 27.98
C THR A 240 -15.51 6.47 27.59
N CYS A 241 -16.41 6.30 28.56
CA CYS A 241 -17.81 6.04 28.26
C CYS A 241 -18.51 7.33 27.82
N ALA A 242 -19.41 7.20 26.85
CA ALA A 242 -20.27 8.31 26.42
C ALA A 242 -21.20 8.79 27.54
N TYR A 243 -21.79 9.98 27.37
CA TYR A 243 -22.64 10.60 28.40
C TYR A 243 -23.83 9.74 28.82
N ASN A 244 -24.39 8.95 27.91
CA ASN A 244 -25.51 8.05 28.16
C ASN A 244 -25.06 6.64 28.61
N ALA A 245 -23.76 6.45 28.86
CA ALA A 245 -23.18 5.21 29.33
C ALA A 245 -22.34 5.43 30.60
N ARG A 246 -22.07 4.34 31.34
CA ARG A 246 -21.25 4.34 32.55
C ARG A 246 -20.29 3.15 32.56
N ALA A 247 -19.13 3.33 33.16
CA ALA A 247 -18.18 2.26 33.39
C ALA A 247 -18.66 1.36 34.53
N ALA A 248 -18.98 0.10 34.23
CA ALA A 248 -19.47 -0.87 35.20
C ALA A 248 -19.02 -2.30 34.88
N GLY A 249 -19.04 -3.18 35.89
CA GLY A 249 -18.57 -4.57 35.81
C GLY A 249 -17.06 -4.73 36.06
N ASN A 250 -16.60 -5.99 36.06
CA ASN A 250 -15.20 -6.36 36.12
C ASN A 250 -14.90 -7.47 35.07
N PRO A 251 -14.21 -7.16 33.96
CA PRO A 251 -13.58 -5.87 33.61
C PRO A 251 -14.61 -4.76 33.35
N GLN A 252 -14.20 -3.51 33.54
CA GLN A 252 -15.06 -2.35 33.32
C GLN A 252 -15.43 -2.22 31.83
N ARG A 253 -16.72 -2.06 31.57
CA ARG A 253 -17.29 -1.81 30.24
C ARG A 253 -18.28 -0.65 30.31
N CYS A 254 -18.56 -0.04 29.17
CA CYS A 254 -19.51 1.06 29.04
C CYS A 254 -20.92 0.51 28.83
N TRP A 255 -21.69 0.49 29.91
CA TRP A 255 -23.09 0.05 29.93
C TRP A 255 -24.03 1.25 29.77
N PRO A 256 -25.15 1.11 29.03
CA PRO A 256 -26.15 2.17 28.95
C PRO A 256 -26.69 2.51 30.35
N ARG A 257 -26.88 3.80 30.62
CA ARG A 257 -27.52 4.28 31.85
C ARG A 257 -29.03 4.06 31.74
N LYS A 258 -29.58 3.17 32.55
CA LYS A 258 -31.03 2.89 32.64
C LYS A 258 -31.59 3.24 34.00
N ARG A 259 -32.66 4.03 34.02
CA ARG A 259 -33.31 4.51 35.26
C ARG A 259 -34.18 3.42 35.89
N PRO A 260 -34.52 3.54 37.20
CA PRO A 260 -35.52 2.68 37.80
C PRO A 260 -36.80 2.65 36.96
N GLY A 261 -37.39 1.47 36.81
CA GLY A 261 -38.55 1.29 35.96
C GLY A 261 -38.23 1.01 34.48
N GLU A 262 -37.02 1.21 33.98
CA GLU A 262 -36.69 0.93 32.57
C GLU A 262 -36.36 -0.55 32.32
N LEU A 263 -36.52 -0.99 31.07
CA LEU A 263 -36.24 -2.37 30.67
C LEU A 263 -34.75 -2.65 30.67
N CYS A 264 -34.30 -3.69 31.35
CA CYS A 264 -32.89 -4.07 31.44
C CYS A 264 -32.69 -5.55 31.11
N SER A 265 -31.44 -5.90 30.76
CA SER A 265 -31.01 -7.29 30.62
C SER A 265 -29.97 -7.67 31.68
N ARG A 266 -29.19 -6.70 32.16
CA ARG A 266 -28.18 -6.88 33.21
C ARG A 266 -28.19 -5.77 34.25
N ASP A 267 -27.62 -6.07 35.41
CA ASP A 267 -27.52 -5.15 36.55
C ASP A 267 -26.65 -3.94 36.24
N GLU A 268 -25.60 -4.10 35.43
CA GLU A 268 -24.66 -3.03 35.10
C GLU A 268 -25.30 -1.85 34.35
N GLU A 269 -26.43 -2.09 33.67
CA GLU A 269 -27.23 -1.07 32.99
C GLU A 269 -27.99 -0.18 33.99
N CYS A 270 -28.34 -0.69 35.17
CA CYS A 270 -29.26 -0.03 36.09
C CYS A 270 -28.54 0.98 36.99
N VAL A 271 -29.09 2.21 37.04
CA VAL A 271 -28.49 3.32 37.78
C VAL A 271 -29.55 4.27 38.36
N SER A 272 -29.34 4.76 39.58
CA SER A 272 -30.20 5.78 40.22
C SER A 272 -29.98 7.18 39.62
N GLU A 273 -30.80 8.16 40.02
CA GLU A 273 -30.60 9.58 39.66
C GLU A 273 -29.22 10.13 40.05
N GLU A 274 -28.67 9.63 41.15
CA GLU A 274 -27.37 10.03 41.73
C GLU A 274 -26.20 9.16 41.21
N ASP A 275 -26.39 8.43 40.11
CA ASP A 275 -25.41 7.51 39.52
C ASP A 275 -25.05 6.27 40.39
N GLU A 276 -25.88 5.94 41.39
CA GLU A 276 -25.69 4.76 42.25
C GLU A 276 -26.09 3.44 41.53
N PRO A 277 -25.34 2.34 41.71
CA PRO A 277 -25.65 1.05 41.07
C PRO A 277 -27.03 0.48 41.48
N GLY A 278 -27.80 0.01 40.49
CA GLY A 278 -29.06 -0.71 40.65
C GLY A 278 -28.98 -2.20 40.34
N TYR A 279 -30.12 -2.88 40.37
CA TYR A 279 -30.29 -4.29 40.00
C TYR A 279 -31.39 -4.44 38.94
N CYS A 280 -31.18 -5.35 38.00
CA CYS A 280 -32.16 -5.75 37.00
C CYS A 280 -33.04 -6.88 37.54
N LEU A 281 -34.21 -6.52 38.07
CA LEU A 281 -35.16 -7.48 38.64
C LEU A 281 -36.36 -7.65 37.71
N ASN A 282 -36.60 -8.89 37.27
CA ASN A 282 -37.69 -9.24 36.34
C ASN A 282 -37.67 -8.40 35.04
N GLY A 283 -36.47 -8.13 34.51
CA GLY A 283 -36.29 -7.35 33.28
C GLY A 283 -36.52 -5.85 33.45
N ARG A 284 -36.60 -5.34 34.69
CA ARG A 284 -36.77 -3.92 34.99
C ARG A 284 -35.74 -3.43 36.01
N CYS A 285 -35.18 -2.25 35.79
CA CYS A 285 -34.23 -1.67 36.71
C CYS A 285 -34.90 -1.30 38.03
N THR A 286 -34.22 -1.63 39.12
CA THR A 286 -34.60 -1.31 40.49
C THR A 286 -33.40 -0.70 41.19
N CYS A 287 -33.63 0.21 42.14
CA CYS A 287 -32.54 0.81 42.88
C CYS A 287 -32.25 0.06 44.18
N LYS A 288 -30.99 0.14 44.62
CA LYS A 288 -30.51 -0.52 45.84
C LYS A 288 -31.02 0.15 47.12
N THR A 289 -31.31 1.45 47.08
CA THR A 289 -31.57 2.28 48.27
C THR A 289 -32.78 3.21 48.15
N CYS A 290 -33.48 3.33 47.01
CA CYS A 290 -34.71 4.11 47.03
C CYS A 290 -35.81 3.33 47.73
N SER A 291 -36.55 4.03 48.60
CA SER A 291 -37.87 3.58 49.01
C SER A 291 -38.70 3.40 47.74
N PRO A 292 -39.30 2.23 47.49
CA PRO A 292 -40.07 1.99 46.27
C PRO A 292 -41.18 3.03 46.19
N ASP A 293 -41.05 3.96 45.24
CA ASP A 293 -42.10 4.94 45.03
C ASP A 293 -43.23 4.24 44.28
N ALA A 294 -44.48 4.42 44.74
CA ALA A 294 -45.64 3.70 44.22
C ALA A 294 -45.94 3.98 42.73
N ARG A 295 -45.15 4.86 42.09
CA ARG A 295 -45.18 5.18 40.66
C ARG A 295 -44.30 4.28 39.79
N ASP A 296 -43.33 3.57 40.36
CA ASP A 296 -42.44 2.65 39.60
C ASP A 296 -43.12 1.33 39.22
N PHE A 297 -44.21 0.99 39.89
CA PHE A 297 -45.09 -0.11 39.51
C PHE A 297 -46.30 0.47 38.78
N GLY A 298 -46.13 0.78 37.49
CA GLY A 298 -47.26 1.07 36.59
C GLY A 298 -48.33 -0.02 36.75
N GLY A 299 -49.46 0.37 37.31
CA GLY A 299 -50.50 -0.53 37.79
C GLY A 299 -51.06 -1.46 36.72
N ALA A 300 -50.75 -2.74 36.84
CA ALA A 300 -51.62 -3.80 36.33
C ALA A 300 -52.59 -4.21 37.44
N SER A 301 -53.51 -3.31 37.80
CA SER A 301 -54.71 -3.67 38.57
C SER A 301 -55.92 -3.66 37.63
N THR A 302 -55.95 -4.62 36.70
CA THR A 302 -57.21 -5.02 36.05
C THR A 302 -57.85 -6.12 36.89
N LEU A 303 -58.35 -5.76 38.08
CA LEU A 303 -59.45 -6.51 38.68
C LEU A 303 -60.70 -6.14 37.90
N SER A 304 -61.18 -7.03 37.03
CA SER A 304 -62.49 -6.88 36.39
C SER A 304 -63.58 -6.92 37.47
N ARG A 305 -64.07 -5.75 37.91
CA ARG A 305 -65.34 -5.66 38.62
C ARG A 305 -66.48 -5.83 37.61
N PRO A 306 -67.48 -6.68 37.89
CA PRO A 306 -68.63 -6.85 37.00
C PRO A 306 -69.54 -5.63 37.11
N PRO A 307 -70.25 -5.23 36.04
CA PRO A 307 -71.16 -4.10 36.08
C PRO A 307 -72.45 -4.52 36.78
N VAL A 308 -72.66 -3.98 37.99
CA VAL A 308 -73.98 -3.87 38.59
C VAL A 308 -74.52 -2.50 38.16
N ILE A 309 -75.59 -2.51 37.38
CA ILE A 309 -76.78 -1.63 37.40
C ILE A 309 -77.53 -1.92 36.09
N VAL A 310 -78.58 -2.74 36.15
CA VAL A 310 -79.95 -2.31 35.86
C VAL A 310 -80.86 -3.20 36.70
N ALA A 311 -81.51 -2.58 37.67
CA ALA A 311 -82.55 -3.17 38.47
C ALA A 311 -83.87 -3.20 37.68
N ALA A 312 -84.75 -4.10 38.13
CA ALA A 312 -86.19 -4.23 37.84
C ALA A 312 -86.57 -5.08 36.61
N ILE A 313 -87.17 -6.24 36.87
CA ILE A 313 -88.62 -6.44 36.79
C ILE A 313 -88.98 -7.87 37.24
N LEU A 314 -89.75 -7.94 38.33
CA LEU A 314 -90.86 -8.85 38.62
C LEU A 314 -90.62 -10.38 38.51
N SER A 315 -90.55 -11.08 39.64
CA SER A 315 -91.71 -11.75 40.28
C SER A 315 -92.16 -13.02 39.56
N ALA A 316 -91.99 -14.15 40.25
CA ALA A 316 -92.77 -15.39 40.15
C ALA A 316 -92.71 -16.12 38.78
N VAL A 317 -92.43 -17.40 38.69
CA VAL A 317 -93.31 -18.54 39.00
C VAL A 317 -92.42 -19.75 38.65
N ALA A 318 -91.83 -20.46 39.62
CA ALA A 318 -92.32 -21.76 40.07
C ALA A 318 -93.03 -22.59 38.99
N ILE A 319 -92.63 -23.85 38.83
CA ILE A 319 -93.46 -24.99 38.37
C ILE A 319 -93.29 -25.43 36.89
N LEU A 320 -93.02 -26.74 36.78
CA LEU A 320 -93.13 -27.70 35.64
C LEU A 320 -91.86 -27.93 34.82
N ARG A 321 -91.17 -29.07 35.06
CA ARG A 321 -91.45 -30.44 34.53
C ARG A 321 -91.00 -30.51 33.06
N HIS A 322 -90.16 -31.45 32.64
CA HIS A 322 -90.03 -32.86 33.01
C HIS A 322 -88.56 -33.31 33.06
#